data_AF-A0A3M7QP15-F1
#
_entry.id   AF-A0A3M7QP15-F1
#
_cell.length_a   1.000
_cell.length_b   1.000
_cell.length_c   1.000
_cell.angle_alpha   90.00
_cell.angle_beta   90.00
_cell.angle_gamma   90.00
#
_symmetry.space_group_name_H-M   'P 1'
#
loop_
_entity.id
_entity.type
_entity.pdbx_description
1 polymer ?
#
loop_
_entity_poly.entity_id
_entity_poly.type
_entity_poly.pdbx_seq_one_letter_code
_entity_poly.pdbx_strand_id
1 'polypeptide(L)'
;MELIAFFFLILLKMLWLQIVALLAAFCALESASSNLTCFECSSSSNEACNSKAIDQPCTIHNAVCMTTHTFLPDQLQSLSVEKKCVAQCSAELIGCRLSQQLHPTQYKFLIYLKKCKS
;
A
#
# COMPACT_ATOMS: atom_id res chain seq x y z
N MET A 1 -33.49 18.84 40.26
CA MET A 1 -32.14 19.00 39.65
C MET A 1 -31.48 17.65 39.37
N GLU A 2 -31.64 16.64 40.22
CA GLU A 2 -31.00 15.31 40.05
C GLU A 2 -31.41 14.55 38.78
N LEU A 3 -32.69 14.62 38.38
CA LEU A 3 -33.18 13.96 37.17
C LEU A 3 -32.49 14.49 35.90
N ILE A 4 -32.22 15.79 35.83
CA ILE A 4 -31.54 16.43 34.69
C ILE A 4 -30.10 15.92 34.59
N ALA A 5 -29.38 15.85 35.72
CA ALA A 5 -28.02 15.32 35.76
C ALA A 5 -27.96 13.85 35.30
N PHE A 6 -28.94 13.03 35.69
CA PHE A 6 -29.06 11.64 35.24
C PHE A 6 -29.24 11.54 33.72
N PHE A 7 -30.12 12.34 33.13
CA PHE A 7 -30.30 12.38 31.67
C PHE A 7 -29.03 12.84 30.94
N PHE A 8 -28.31 13.85 31.46
CA PHE A 8 -27.04 14.29 30.87
C PHE A 8 -25.98 13.18 30.87
N LEU A 9 -25.87 12.42 31.97
CA LEU A 9 -24.93 11.29 32.05
C LEU A 9 -25.27 10.17 31.05
N ILE A 10 -26.57 9.90 30.83
CA ILE A 10 -27.01 8.93 29.82
C ILE A 10 -26.64 9.43 28.42
N LEU A 11 -26.95 10.68 28.09
CA LEU A 11 -26.63 11.26 26.77
C LEU A 11 -25.13 11.24 26.50
N LEU A 12 -24.30 11.56 27.49
CA LEU A 12 -22.85 11.51 27.38
C LEU A 12 -22.33 10.08 27.10
N LYS A 13 -22.88 9.08 27.80
CA LYS A 13 -22.52 7.67 27.57
C LYS A 13 -22.94 7.19 26.19
N MET A 14 -24.14 7.56 25.73
CA MET A 14 -24.62 7.21 24.40
C MET A 14 -23.77 7.85 23.31
N LEU A 15 -23.39 9.12 23.47
CA LEU A 15 -22.48 9.81 22.55
C LEU A 15 -21.11 9.13 22.51
N TRP A 16 -20.55 8.77 23.67
CA TRP A 16 -19.29 8.05 23.74
C TRP A 16 -19.36 6.70 23.01
N LEU A 17 -20.42 5.92 23.23
CA LEU A 17 -20.63 4.64 22.54
C LEU A 17 -20.73 4.83 21.02
N GLN A 18 -21.41 5.87 20.55
CA GLN A 18 -21.49 6.18 19.12
C GLN A 18 -20.12 6.53 18.53
N ILE A 19 -19.31 7.33 19.23
CA ILE A 19 -17.94 7.68 18.79
C ILE A 19 -17.06 6.42 18.71
N VAL A 20 -17.11 5.55 19.72
CA VAL A 20 -16.33 4.30 19.74
C VAL A 20 -16.76 3.38 18.60
N ALA A 21 -18.07 3.22 18.36
CA ALA A 21 -18.58 2.41 17.27
C ALA A 21 -18.15 2.96 15.89
N LEU A 22 -18.18 4.28 15.71
CA LEU A 22 -17.75 4.93 14.47
C LEU A 22 -16.25 4.69 14.21
N LEU A 23 -15.39 4.87 15.21
CA LEU A 23 -13.96 4.61 15.10
C LEU A 23 -13.67 3.15 14.76
N ALA A 24 -14.38 2.21 15.40
CA ALA A 24 -14.25 0.78 15.09
C ALA A 24 -14.64 0.47 13.64
N ALA A 25 -15.70 1.10 13.13
CA ALA A 25 -16.13 0.94 11.74
C ALA A 25 -15.10 1.48 10.74
N PHE A 26 -14.43 2.61 11.04
CA PHE A 26 -13.35 3.14 10.21
C PHE A 26 -12.14 2.19 10.15
N CYS A 27 -11.70 1.65 11.30
CA CYS A 27 -10.62 0.65 11.33
C CYS A 27 -10.99 -0.63 10.55
N ALA A 28 -12.25 -1.08 10.65
CA ALA A 28 -12.74 -2.25 9.92
C ALA A 28 -12.78 -2.02 8.40
N LEU A 29 -13.09 -0.79 7.95
CA LEU A 29 -13.13 -0.45 6.53
C LEU A 29 -11.73 -0.41 5.91
N GLU A 30 -10.72 0.14 6.61
CA GLU A 30 -9.32 0.09 6.14
C GLU A 30 -8.79 -1.34 6.06
N SER A 31 -9.24 -2.20 6.98
CA SER A 31 -8.84 -3.62 7.02
C SER A 31 -9.63 -4.50 6.05
N ALA A 32 -10.62 -3.93 5.34
CA ALA A 32 -11.38 -4.69 4.37
C ALA A 32 -10.45 -5.14 3.23
N SER A 33 -10.22 -6.45 3.17
CA SER A 33 -9.39 -7.08 2.17
C SER A 33 -10.10 -7.07 0.82
N SER A 34 -9.37 -6.67 -0.23
CA SER A 34 -9.74 -7.03 -1.59
C SER A 34 -9.50 -8.53 -1.81
N ASN A 35 -10.11 -9.11 -2.83
CA ASN A 35 -9.78 -10.48 -3.28
C ASN A 35 -8.43 -10.54 -4.05
N LEU A 36 -7.66 -9.46 -4.06
CA LEU A 36 -6.35 -9.40 -4.69
C LEU A 36 -5.26 -9.65 -3.66
N THR A 37 -4.35 -10.55 -3.96
CA THR A 37 -3.07 -10.69 -3.28
C THR A 37 -1.95 -10.19 -4.18
N CYS A 38 -0.95 -9.55 -3.58
CA CYS A 38 0.29 -9.19 -4.25
C CYS A 38 1.47 -9.74 -3.46
N PHE A 39 2.56 -10.02 -4.16
CA PHE A 39 3.85 -10.24 -3.52
C PHE A 39 4.30 -8.93 -2.88
N GLU A 40 4.60 -8.96 -1.59
CA GLU A 40 5.23 -7.82 -0.90
C GLU A 40 6.65 -8.15 -0.48
N CYS A 41 7.60 -7.34 -0.94
CA CYS A 41 9.01 -7.44 -0.55
C CYS A 41 9.77 -6.15 -0.88
N SER A 42 10.87 -5.92 -0.18
CA SER A 42 11.85 -4.87 -0.48
C SER A 42 13.25 -5.43 -0.27
N SER A 43 14.07 -5.43 -1.32
CA SER A 43 15.42 -6.02 -1.27
C SER A 43 16.36 -5.38 -2.30
N SER A 44 17.65 -5.72 -2.24
CA SER A 44 18.65 -5.25 -3.21
C SER A 44 18.68 -6.06 -4.51
N SER A 45 18.09 -7.26 -4.54
CA SER A 45 17.97 -8.07 -5.75
C SER A 45 16.59 -8.71 -5.88
N ASN A 46 16.25 -9.14 -7.10
CA ASN A 46 14.99 -9.80 -7.39
C ASN A 46 14.92 -11.18 -6.72
N GLU A 47 16.03 -11.92 -6.69
CA GLU A 47 16.12 -13.23 -6.04
C GLU A 47 15.88 -13.13 -4.53
N ALA A 48 16.51 -12.15 -3.88
CA ALA A 48 16.33 -11.90 -2.46
C ALA A 48 14.92 -11.41 -2.14
N CYS A 49 14.29 -10.62 -3.02
CA CYS A 49 12.89 -10.22 -2.90
C CYS A 49 11.97 -11.44 -3.00
N ASN A 50 12.16 -12.29 -4.02
CA ASN A 50 11.30 -13.46 -4.28
C ASN A 50 11.40 -14.54 -3.21
N SER A 51 12.61 -14.78 -2.67
CA SER A 51 12.82 -15.77 -1.61
C SER A 51 12.10 -15.45 -0.29
N LYS A 52 11.77 -14.17 -0.07
CA LYS A 52 11.06 -13.68 1.12
C LYS A 52 9.68 -13.12 0.81
N ALA A 53 9.26 -13.17 -0.46
CA ALA A 53 8.00 -12.58 -0.88
C ALA A 53 6.85 -13.36 -0.26
N ILE A 54 5.98 -12.64 0.44
CA ILE A 54 4.76 -13.19 1.02
C ILE A 54 3.60 -12.67 0.17
N ASP A 55 2.68 -13.56 -0.19
CA ASP A 55 1.41 -13.15 -0.76
C ASP A 55 0.61 -12.44 0.32
N GLN A 56 0.54 -11.11 0.24
CA GLN A 56 -0.29 -10.32 1.15
C GLN A 56 -1.59 -9.92 0.48
N PRO A 57 -2.72 -10.04 1.18
CA PRO A 57 -3.98 -9.48 0.71
C PRO A 57 -3.88 -7.95 0.65
N CYS A 58 -4.24 -7.37 -0.49
CA CYS A 58 -4.35 -5.93 -0.62
C CYS A 58 -5.63 -5.43 0.01
N THR A 59 -5.60 -4.23 0.59
CA THR A 59 -6.81 -3.52 1.01
C THR A 59 -7.65 -3.13 -0.21
N ILE A 60 -8.96 -2.88 -0.02
CA ILE A 60 -9.85 -2.41 -1.10
C ILE A 60 -9.30 -1.14 -1.78
N HIS A 61 -8.65 -0.27 -1.03
CA HIS A 61 -8.06 0.96 -1.56
C HIS A 61 -6.75 0.74 -2.32
N ASN A 62 -6.08 -0.40 -2.17
CA ASN A 62 -4.78 -0.71 -2.77
C ASN A 62 -4.83 -1.90 -3.76
N ALA A 63 -5.82 -1.92 -4.63
CA ALA A 63 -6.12 -3.08 -5.49
C ALA A 63 -5.24 -3.22 -6.76
N VAL A 64 -3.97 -2.81 -6.73
CA VAL A 64 -3.02 -2.93 -7.85
C VAL A 64 -1.66 -3.43 -7.34
N CYS A 65 -1.07 -4.44 -8.00
CA CYS A 65 0.29 -4.90 -7.69
C CYS A 65 1.31 -4.08 -8.47
N MET A 66 2.22 -3.41 -7.77
CA MET A 66 3.33 -2.64 -8.35
C MET A 66 4.66 -3.32 -8.07
N THR A 67 5.52 -3.38 -9.09
CA THR A 67 6.94 -3.76 -8.96
C THR A 67 7.80 -2.59 -9.41
N THR A 68 8.70 -2.13 -8.54
CA THR A 68 9.76 -1.18 -8.86
C THR A 68 11.10 -1.90 -8.83
N HIS A 69 11.89 -1.81 -9.89
CA HIS A 69 13.24 -2.36 -9.96
C HIS A 69 14.21 -1.27 -10.37
N THR A 70 15.14 -0.93 -9.48
CA THR A 70 16.25 -0.03 -9.78
C THR A 70 17.50 -0.85 -10.06
N PHE A 71 18.19 -0.58 -11.15
CA PHE A 71 19.41 -1.29 -11.52
C PHE A 71 20.47 -0.35 -12.12
N LEU A 72 21.73 -0.75 -12.00
CA LEU A 72 22.86 -0.17 -12.71
C LEU A 72 23.08 -0.96 -14.01
N PRO A 73 22.85 -0.36 -15.18
CA PRO A 73 22.97 -1.05 -16.47
C PRO A 73 24.43 -1.43 -16.76
N ASP A 74 25.37 -0.55 -16.43
CA ASP A 74 26.80 -0.74 -16.72
C ASP A 74 27.39 -1.94 -15.96
N GLN A 75 26.79 -2.29 -14.83
CA GLN A 75 27.23 -3.38 -13.96
C GLN A 75 26.28 -4.57 -13.98
N LEU A 76 25.17 -4.48 -14.73
CA LEU A 76 24.05 -5.43 -14.70
C LEU A 76 23.60 -5.77 -13.27
N GLN A 77 23.71 -4.80 -12.36
CA GLN A 77 23.51 -5.01 -10.93
C GLN A 77 22.18 -4.42 -10.49
N SER A 78 21.35 -5.24 -9.82
CA SER A 78 20.16 -4.74 -9.13
C SER A 78 20.59 -3.91 -7.91
N LEU A 79 20.01 -2.71 -7.77
CA LEU A 79 20.19 -1.86 -6.61
C LEU A 79 19.05 -2.04 -5.62
N SER A 80 17.82 -2.08 -6.15
CA SER A 80 16.63 -2.30 -5.34
C SER A 80 15.51 -2.94 -6.13
N VAL A 81 14.74 -3.80 -5.48
CA VAL A 81 13.49 -4.36 -5.97
C VAL A 81 12.45 -4.19 -4.88
N GLU A 82 11.33 -3.58 -5.20
CA GLU A 82 10.19 -3.39 -4.32
C GLU A 82 8.93 -3.93 -5.00
N LYS A 83 8.16 -4.75 -4.29
CA LYS A 83 6.83 -5.20 -4.72
C LYS A 83 5.83 -4.84 -3.63
N LYS A 84 4.68 -4.26 -3.99
CA LYS A 84 3.64 -3.86 -3.04
C LYS A 84 2.26 -3.65 -3.68
N CYS A 85 1.23 -3.66 -2.84
CA CYS A 85 -0.10 -3.17 -3.17
C CYS A 85 -0.10 -1.62 -3.27
N VAL A 86 -0.75 -1.06 -4.28
CA VAL A 86 -0.94 0.40 -4.44
C VAL A 86 -2.36 0.74 -4.91
N ALA A 87 -2.79 1.97 -4.66
CA ALA A 87 -4.15 2.41 -4.97
C ALA A 87 -4.45 2.58 -6.45
N GLN A 88 -3.49 3.14 -7.20
CA GLN A 88 -3.68 3.48 -8.59
C GLN A 88 -2.41 3.25 -9.39
N CYS A 89 -2.59 2.90 -10.66
CA CYS A 89 -1.51 2.93 -11.62
C CYS A 89 -1.15 4.39 -11.92
N SER A 90 0.13 4.71 -11.95
CA SER A 90 0.59 5.91 -12.62
C SER A 90 1.04 5.52 -14.02
N ALA A 91 0.14 5.64 -15.01
CA ALA A 91 0.40 5.23 -16.38
C ALA A 91 1.65 5.91 -16.96
N GLU A 92 1.87 7.17 -16.61
CA GLU A 92 3.05 7.94 -16.98
C GLU A 92 4.35 7.35 -16.40
N LEU A 93 4.28 6.63 -15.29
CA LEU A 93 5.47 6.05 -14.66
C LEU A 93 5.76 4.62 -15.13
N ILE A 94 4.86 3.99 -15.88
CA ILE A 94 5.06 2.63 -16.40
C ILE A 94 6.21 2.61 -17.41
N GLY A 95 7.09 1.62 -17.28
CA GLY A 95 8.22 1.39 -18.17
C GLY A 95 9.57 1.66 -17.52
N CYS A 96 10.62 1.65 -18.34
CA CYS A 96 12.00 1.95 -17.92
C CYS A 96 12.26 3.46 -18.06
N ARG A 97 12.78 4.09 -17.02
CA ARG A 97 13.19 5.50 -17.04
C ARG A 97 14.56 5.68 -16.40
N LEU A 98 15.33 6.64 -16.90
CA LEU A 98 16.57 7.06 -16.24
C LEU A 98 16.21 7.76 -14.93
N SER A 99 16.79 7.31 -13.81
CA SER A 99 16.60 7.93 -12.51
C SER A 99 17.51 9.14 -12.39
N GLN A 100 16.95 10.35 -12.50
CA GLN A 100 17.72 11.59 -12.31
C GLN A 100 18.09 11.85 -10.84
N GLN A 101 17.53 11.08 -9.89
CA GLN A 101 17.64 11.37 -8.45
C GLN A 101 18.85 10.72 -7.76
N LEU A 102 19.43 9.64 -8.29
CA LEU A 102 20.33 8.79 -7.48
C LEU A 102 21.71 8.48 -8.08
N HIS A 103 21.95 8.70 -9.38
CA HIS A 103 23.28 8.75 -10.04
C HIS A 103 23.00 8.89 -11.55
N PRO A 104 23.89 9.51 -12.36
CA PRO A 104 23.67 9.70 -13.81
C PRO A 104 23.50 8.41 -14.62
N THR A 105 23.70 7.22 -14.03
CA THR A 105 23.63 5.92 -14.72
C THR A 105 22.57 4.98 -14.15
N GLN A 106 21.72 5.39 -13.22
CA GLN A 106 20.70 4.49 -12.65
C GLN A 106 19.43 4.42 -13.52
N TYR A 107 18.90 3.22 -13.73
CA TYR A 107 17.63 3.00 -14.40
C TYR A 107 16.60 2.50 -13.39
N LYS A 108 15.40 3.07 -13.45
CA LYS A 108 14.23 2.66 -12.67
C LYS A 108 13.21 2.06 -13.62
N PHE A 109 12.85 0.82 -13.37
CA PHE A 109 11.83 0.09 -14.10
C PHE A 109 10.59 -0.07 -13.22
N LEU A 110 9.45 0.35 -13.73
CA LEU A 110 8.17 0.22 -13.05
C LEU A 110 7.21 -0.62 -13.89
N ILE A 111 6.72 -1.72 -13.33
CA ILE A 111 5.68 -2.56 -13.93
C ILE A 111 4.53 -2.70 -12.95
N TYR A 112 3.30 -2.72 -13.49
CA TYR A 112 2.12 -3.16 -12.76
C TYR A 112 1.64 -4.50 -13.32
N LEU A 113 1.38 -5.48 -12.45
CA LEU A 113 1.06 -6.85 -12.86
C LEU A 113 -0.46 -7.12 -12.99
N LYS A 114 -1.33 -6.13 -12.75
CA LYS A 114 -2.79 -6.29 -12.91
C LYS A 114 -3.51 -4.98 -13.21
N LYS A 115 -4.37 -4.99 -14.25
CA LYS A 115 -5.32 -3.95 -14.68
C LYS A 115 -4.84 -2.48 -14.51
N CYS A 116 -3.80 -2.09 -15.23
CA CYS A 116 -3.81 -0.74 -15.78
C CYS A 116 -4.52 -0.85 -17.13
N LYS A 117 -5.84 -0.65 -17.16
CA LYS A 117 -6.53 -0.47 -18.46
C LYS A 117 -6.04 0.88 -19.00
N SER A 118 -5.29 0.84 -20.10
CA SER A 118 -5.05 2.01 -20.96
C SER A 118 -6.37 2.52 -21.52
#